data_AF-R7HFS5-F1
#
_entry.id   AF-R7HFS5-F1
#
_cell.length_a   1.000
_cell.length_b   1.000
_cell.length_c   1.000
_cell.angle_alpha   90.00
_cell.angle_beta   90.00
_cell.angle_gamma   90.00
#
_symmetry.space_group_name_H-M   'P 1'
#
loop_
_entity.id
_entity.type
_entity.pdbx_description
1 polymer ?
#
loop_
_entity_poly.entity_id
_entity_poly.type
_entity_poly.pdbx_seq_one_letter_code
_entity_poly.pdbx_strand_id
1 'polypeptide(L)'
;MDENSKKSNVVLLTVIAIVTMLVVVIGATFAYLASQVDGKGNSNINVTTNVSSDLFLIDAGAPIEIVANTENFGKDQAAAGEDLSAESLGSITFTTNSDTESKRKYKIDLNISQNDMEYTSGTCYEKTNTVEVDKENCNGENIWATDGKAEKCYAKGNVVSRTDYLDNMYSCTASDMYIWETRKDAELVLDFYKVDNTKTSETCNTGKCYDPNRQVVDGITSEAACDGNNRWVADYFNATNNKCYVLQNTYDITNSQGTLNLVDNVEMTTSKTIGKVNDYYMARVTLINYMHNQIQNGSKKFMANIEYSQIISEQP
;
A
#
# COMPACT_ATOMS: atom_id res chain seq x y z
N MET A 1 28.14 -69.76 -5.85
CA MET A 1 28.43 -68.44 -5.26
C MET A 1 27.31 -67.51 -5.70
N ASP A 2 26.38 -67.25 -4.79
CA ASP A 2 25.11 -66.58 -5.06
C ASP A 2 25.26 -65.14 -5.52
N GLU A 3 24.49 -64.77 -6.54
CA GLU A 3 24.44 -63.45 -7.17
C GLU A 3 24.03 -62.34 -6.17
N ASN A 4 23.28 -62.68 -5.11
CA ASN A 4 22.90 -61.77 -4.03
C ASN A 4 24.06 -61.35 -3.11
N SER A 5 25.14 -62.15 -3.01
CA SER A 5 26.32 -61.80 -2.21
C SER A 5 27.14 -60.66 -2.85
N LYS A 6 27.23 -60.62 -4.18
CA LYS A 6 27.94 -59.56 -4.91
C LYS A 6 27.26 -58.20 -4.79
N LYS A 7 25.92 -58.15 -4.88
CA LYS A 7 25.16 -56.89 -4.80
C LYS A 7 25.24 -56.24 -3.41
N SER A 8 25.22 -57.04 -2.33
CA SER A 8 25.36 -56.54 -0.95
C SER A 8 26.76 -55.95 -0.68
N ASN A 9 27.82 -56.62 -1.15
CA ASN A 9 29.19 -56.13 -0.98
C ASN A 9 29.47 -54.84 -1.78
N VAL A 10 28.87 -54.70 -2.97
CA VAL A 10 28.97 -53.47 -3.76
C VAL A 10 28.28 -52.31 -3.05
N VAL A 11 27.07 -52.50 -2.50
CA VAL A 11 26.37 -51.46 -1.73
C VAL A 11 27.17 -51.05 -0.48
N LEU A 12 27.75 -52.02 0.23
CA LEU A 12 28.58 -51.74 1.41
C LEU A 12 29.83 -50.91 1.04
N LEU A 13 30.50 -51.23 -0.07
CA LEU A 13 31.68 -50.49 -0.52
C LEU A 13 31.34 -49.04 -0.91
N THR A 14 30.19 -48.83 -1.57
CA THR A 14 29.76 -47.48 -1.97
C THR A 14 29.39 -46.62 -0.76
N VAL A 15 28.74 -47.20 0.26
CA VAL A 15 28.44 -46.49 1.52
C VAL A 15 29.72 -46.10 2.25
N ILE A 16 30.70 -47.00 2.33
CA ILE A 16 32.00 -46.71 2.95
C ILE A 16 32.71 -45.57 2.20
N ALA A 17 32.71 -45.60 0.87
CA ALA A 17 33.32 -44.56 0.04
C ALA A 17 32.70 -43.17 0.29
N ILE A 18 31.37 -43.08 0.36
CA ILE A 18 30.65 -41.82 0.64
C ILE A 18 30.96 -41.30 2.04
N VAL A 19 30.96 -42.19 3.05
CA VAL A 19 31.30 -41.82 4.43
C VAL A 19 32.74 -41.34 4.53
N THR A 20 33.70 -42.01 3.88
CA THR A 20 35.09 -41.56 3.87
C THR A 20 35.24 -40.19 3.17
N MET A 21 34.50 -39.94 2.10
CA MET A 21 34.52 -38.65 1.40
C MET A 21 33.97 -37.52 2.28
N LEU A 22 32.88 -37.76 3.02
CA LEU A 22 32.33 -36.80 3.99
C LEU A 22 33.31 -36.49 5.13
N VAL A 23 34.00 -37.49 5.68
CA VAL A 23 35.00 -37.30 6.73
C VAL A 23 36.19 -36.46 6.23
N VAL A 24 36.63 -36.68 4.99
CA VAL A 24 37.71 -35.89 4.37
C VAL A 24 37.28 -34.45 4.13
N VAL A 25 36.05 -34.22 3.66
CA VAL A 25 35.51 -32.85 3.47
C VAL A 25 35.44 -32.11 4.81
N ILE A 26 34.91 -32.74 5.86
CA ILE A 26 34.85 -32.14 7.21
C ILE A 26 36.27 -31.85 7.73
N GLY A 27 37.19 -32.80 7.61
CA GLY A 27 38.59 -32.60 8.03
C GLY A 27 39.29 -31.46 7.29
N ALA A 28 39.06 -31.33 5.98
CA ALA A 28 39.59 -30.24 5.16
C ALA A 28 38.98 -28.88 5.54
N THR A 29 37.68 -28.82 5.87
CA THR A 29 37.03 -27.60 6.36
C THR A 29 37.61 -27.16 7.72
N PHE A 30 37.83 -28.10 8.64
CA PHE A 30 38.46 -27.79 9.94
C PHE A 30 39.90 -27.30 9.77
N ALA A 31 40.69 -27.91 8.88
CA ALA A 31 42.06 -27.48 8.60
C ALA A 31 42.12 -26.08 7.96
N TYR A 32 41.22 -25.79 7.02
CA TYR A 32 41.10 -24.46 6.41
C TYR A 32 40.79 -23.39 7.47
N LEU A 33 39.82 -23.65 8.36
CA LEU A 33 39.46 -22.73 9.44
C LEU A 33 40.58 -22.57 10.47
N ALA A 34 41.30 -23.65 10.82
CA ALA A 34 42.45 -23.59 11.71
C ALA A 34 43.61 -22.79 11.10
N SER A 35 43.83 -22.87 9.78
CA SER A 35 44.89 -22.12 9.09
C SER A 35 44.61 -20.62 8.93
N GLN A 36 43.34 -20.20 9.01
CA GLN A 36 42.98 -18.78 9.10
C GLN A 36 43.18 -18.21 10.51
N VAL A 37 43.49 -19.07 11.49
CA VAL A 37 43.82 -18.71 12.86
C VAL A 37 45.24 -19.17 13.13
N ASP A 38 46.23 -18.58 12.46
CA ASP A 38 47.60 -18.72 12.94
C ASP A 38 48.41 -17.42 12.92
N GLY A 39 48.65 -16.95 14.14
CA GLY A 39 49.44 -15.80 14.52
C GLY A 39 49.66 -15.83 16.03
N LYS A 40 50.27 -16.91 16.53
CA LYS A 40 50.99 -17.04 17.83
C LYS A 40 50.51 -16.18 19.01
N GLY A 41 49.85 -16.83 19.96
CA GLY A 41 49.77 -16.36 21.35
C GLY A 41 48.65 -17.05 22.10
N ASN A 42 48.99 -17.88 23.09
CA ASN A 42 48.01 -18.53 23.95
C ASN A 42 47.30 -17.47 24.80
N SER A 43 46.18 -16.96 24.28
CA SER A 43 45.16 -16.26 25.05
C SER A 43 43.95 -17.16 24.99
N ASN A 44 43.30 -17.42 26.13
CA ASN A 44 41.91 -17.84 26.11
C ASN A 44 41.16 -16.77 25.32
N ILE A 45 40.91 -17.00 24.04
CA ILE A 45 39.99 -16.18 23.28
C ILE A 45 38.62 -16.68 23.71
N ASN A 46 38.15 -16.14 24.83
CA ASN A 46 36.71 -16.00 24.99
C ASN A 46 36.29 -15.05 23.87
N VAL A 47 35.93 -15.60 22.72
CA VAL A 47 35.11 -14.87 21.77
C VAL A 47 33.74 -14.76 22.42
N THR A 48 33.62 -13.87 23.39
CA THR A 48 32.33 -13.25 23.63
C THR A 48 32.16 -12.31 22.45
N THR A 49 31.40 -12.73 21.42
CA THR A 49 30.79 -11.76 20.53
C THR A 49 29.77 -11.01 21.38
N ASN A 50 30.24 -10.06 22.19
CA ASN A 50 29.40 -8.94 22.58
C ASN A 50 29.14 -8.19 21.27
N VAL A 51 28.13 -8.64 20.52
CA VAL A 51 27.53 -7.81 19.48
C VAL A 51 26.97 -6.61 20.23
N SER A 52 27.73 -5.53 20.34
CA SER A 52 27.27 -4.25 20.88
C SER A 52 26.43 -3.50 19.84
N SER A 53 25.55 -4.18 19.11
CA SER A 53 24.94 -3.61 17.91
C SER A 53 23.45 -3.52 18.11
N ASP A 54 23.02 -2.39 18.66
CA ASP A 54 21.67 -1.87 18.41
C ASP A 54 21.33 -2.08 16.93
N LEU A 55 20.16 -2.66 16.68
CA LEU A 55 19.71 -3.03 15.36
C LEU A 55 18.41 -2.28 15.05
N PHE A 56 18.43 -1.42 14.05
CA PHE A 56 17.25 -0.74 13.52
C PHE A 56 17.10 -1.13 12.04
N LEU A 57 16.21 -2.08 11.76
CA LEU A 57 15.98 -2.59 10.41
C LEU A 57 14.67 -2.04 9.85
N ILE A 58 14.71 -1.72 8.57
CA ILE A 58 13.58 -1.25 7.79
C ILE A 58 13.35 -2.23 6.66
N ASP A 59 12.11 -2.66 6.52
CA ASP A 59 11.59 -3.34 5.34
C ASP A 59 10.50 -2.46 4.74
N ALA A 60 10.78 -1.90 3.57
CA ALA A 60 9.88 -0.95 2.91
C ALA A 60 8.70 -1.63 2.21
N GLY A 61 8.73 -2.96 2.06
CA GLY A 61 7.74 -3.70 1.29
C GLY A 61 7.95 -3.57 -0.22
N ALA A 62 6.96 -4.04 -0.97
CA ALA A 62 6.96 -3.99 -2.43
C ALA A 62 6.52 -2.60 -2.95
N PRO A 63 6.93 -2.21 -4.18
CA PRO A 63 6.32 -1.08 -4.86
C PRO A 63 4.81 -1.27 -5.04
N ILE A 64 4.07 -0.17 -5.02
CA ILE A 64 2.64 -0.13 -5.29
C ILE A 64 2.45 0.30 -6.74
N GLU A 65 1.81 -0.55 -7.54
CA GLU A 65 1.54 -0.31 -8.94
C GLU A 65 0.08 -0.60 -9.28
N ILE A 66 -0.59 0.37 -9.89
CA ILE A 66 -1.92 0.21 -10.48
C ILE A 66 -1.77 0.49 -11.98
N VAL A 67 -2.12 -0.49 -12.81
CA VAL A 67 -2.19 -0.33 -14.27
C VAL A 67 -3.61 -0.66 -14.69
N ALA A 68 -4.40 0.39 -14.93
CA ALA A 68 -5.77 0.25 -15.38
C ALA A 68 -5.79 0.05 -16.90
N ASN A 69 -6.54 -0.96 -17.33
CA ASN A 69 -6.82 -1.26 -18.72
C ASN A 69 -8.32 -1.63 -18.87
N THR A 70 -8.80 -1.76 -20.10
CA THR A 70 -10.21 -2.06 -20.36
C THR A 70 -10.68 -3.43 -19.84
N GLU A 71 -9.75 -4.35 -19.53
CA GLU A 71 -10.08 -5.69 -19.03
C GLU A 71 -10.22 -5.70 -17.50
N ASN A 72 -9.37 -4.96 -16.77
CA ASN A 72 -9.33 -4.94 -15.30
C ASN A 72 -9.96 -3.68 -14.68
N PHE A 73 -10.28 -2.67 -15.49
CA PHE A 73 -10.88 -1.43 -15.04
C PHE A 73 -11.86 -0.91 -16.09
N GLY A 74 -13.11 -1.33 -15.96
CA GLY A 74 -14.16 -0.99 -16.91
C GLY A 74 -15.54 -1.30 -16.37
N LYS A 75 -16.52 -1.21 -17.27
CA LYS A 75 -17.95 -1.33 -16.97
C LYS A 75 -18.28 -2.63 -16.26
N ASP A 76 -17.79 -3.72 -16.82
CA ASP A 76 -18.16 -5.06 -16.36
C ASP A 76 -17.59 -5.34 -14.97
N GLN A 77 -16.36 -4.85 -14.69
CA GLN A 77 -15.75 -4.92 -13.36
C GLN A 77 -16.53 -4.10 -12.33
N ALA A 78 -16.93 -2.89 -12.71
CA ALA A 78 -17.72 -2.03 -11.83
C ALA A 78 -19.10 -2.64 -11.51
N ALA A 79 -19.74 -3.24 -12.52
CA ALA A 79 -21.02 -3.94 -12.34
C ALA A 79 -20.88 -5.17 -11.43
N ALA A 80 -19.69 -5.78 -11.38
CA ALA A 80 -19.34 -6.82 -10.43
C ALA A 80 -18.95 -6.29 -9.03
N GLY A 81 -18.89 -4.96 -8.85
CA GLY A 81 -18.44 -4.33 -7.62
C GLY A 81 -16.92 -4.40 -7.40
N GLU A 82 -16.16 -4.61 -8.48
CA GLU A 82 -14.71 -4.80 -8.43
C GLU A 82 -13.98 -3.46 -8.66
N ASP A 83 -13.26 -3.04 -7.62
CA ASP A 83 -12.26 -1.97 -7.68
C ASP A 83 -10.87 -2.57 -7.97
N LEU A 84 -9.98 -1.78 -8.57
CA LEU A 84 -8.61 -2.22 -8.82
C LEU A 84 -7.71 -1.78 -7.66
N SER A 85 -7.07 -2.71 -6.97
CA SER A 85 -6.24 -2.40 -5.80
C SER A 85 -4.88 -3.08 -5.80
N ALA A 86 -3.93 -2.45 -5.11
CA ALA A 86 -2.60 -2.96 -4.83
C ALA A 86 -2.22 -2.63 -3.40
N GLU A 87 -1.45 -3.50 -2.76
CA GLU A 87 -1.02 -3.31 -1.37
C GLU A 87 0.48 -3.53 -1.19
N SER A 88 1.05 -2.81 -0.22
CA SER A 88 2.43 -2.99 0.21
C SER A 88 2.48 -3.12 1.73
N LEU A 89 3.27 -4.09 2.18
CA LEU A 89 3.46 -4.43 3.59
C LEU A 89 4.89 -4.10 3.97
N GLY A 90 5.06 -3.21 4.95
CA GLY A 90 6.37 -2.84 5.47
C GLY A 90 6.48 -3.07 6.97
N SER A 91 7.72 -3.04 7.47
CA SER A 91 7.99 -3.20 8.89
C SER A 91 9.24 -2.45 9.34
N ILE A 92 9.26 -2.09 10.62
CA ILE A 92 10.43 -1.58 11.31
C ILE A 92 10.71 -2.49 12.50
N THR A 93 11.95 -2.95 12.61
CA THR A 93 12.42 -3.76 13.74
C THR A 93 13.45 -2.97 14.53
N PHE A 94 13.29 -2.91 15.86
CA PHE A 94 14.28 -2.33 16.75
C PHE A 94 14.69 -3.33 17.85
N THR A 95 15.99 -3.48 18.08
CA THR A 95 16.56 -4.26 19.18
C THR A 95 17.80 -3.55 19.72
N THR A 96 18.06 -3.65 21.02
CA THR A 96 19.26 -3.12 21.67
C THR A 96 19.77 -4.14 22.68
N ASN A 97 21.08 -4.09 22.95
CA ASN A 97 21.69 -4.85 24.04
C ASN A 97 21.93 -4.00 25.30
N SER A 98 21.45 -2.75 25.32
CA SER A 98 21.51 -1.85 26.46
C SER A 98 20.58 -2.31 27.59
N ASP A 99 21.07 -2.33 28.83
CA ASP A 99 20.23 -2.60 30.01
C ASP A 99 19.24 -1.44 30.28
N THR A 100 19.56 -0.22 29.82
CA THR A 100 18.64 0.93 29.85
C THR A 100 17.85 1.07 28.55
N GLU A 101 16.70 1.74 28.63
CA GLU A 101 15.87 2.07 27.46
C GLU A 101 16.65 2.89 26.43
N SER A 102 16.59 2.41 25.19
CA SER A 102 17.05 3.09 23.99
C SER A 102 15.84 3.50 23.17
N LYS A 103 15.93 4.67 22.55
CA LYS A 103 14.85 5.26 21.76
C LYS A 103 15.32 5.53 20.34
N ARG A 104 14.43 5.33 19.38
CA ARG A 104 14.60 5.71 17.97
C ARG A 104 13.30 6.30 17.47
N LYS A 105 13.41 7.31 16.61
CA LYS A 105 12.26 7.94 15.97
C LYS A 105 12.28 7.66 14.48
N TYR A 106 11.11 7.55 13.87
CA TYR A 106 11.00 7.39 12.44
C TYR A 106 9.75 8.10 11.88
N LYS A 107 9.77 8.26 10.56
CA LYS A 107 8.65 8.72 9.76
C LYS A 107 8.38 7.75 8.61
N ILE A 108 7.19 7.83 8.04
CA ILE A 108 6.78 7.07 6.87
C ILE A 108 6.16 8.02 5.87
N ASP A 109 6.69 7.99 4.65
CA ASP A 109 6.21 8.78 3.53
C ASP A 109 5.78 7.85 2.37
N LEU A 110 4.79 8.27 1.59
CA LEU A 110 4.51 7.67 0.28
C LEU A 110 5.17 8.53 -0.78
N ASN A 111 6.04 7.94 -1.59
CA ASN A 111 6.68 8.61 -2.71
C ASN A 111 6.01 8.18 -4.02
N ILE A 112 5.19 9.06 -4.58
CA ILE A 112 4.46 8.87 -5.83
C ILE A 112 5.39 9.26 -6.99
N SER A 113 5.90 8.26 -7.69
CA SER A 113 6.79 8.44 -8.84
C SER A 113 6.03 8.67 -10.14
N GLN A 114 4.79 8.17 -10.21
CA GLN A 114 3.89 8.42 -11.32
C GLN A 114 2.44 8.34 -10.87
N ASN A 115 1.63 9.31 -11.29
CA ASN A 115 0.19 9.24 -11.16
C ASN A 115 -0.45 9.93 -12.37
N ASP A 116 -1.04 9.15 -13.26
CA ASP A 116 -1.72 9.68 -14.44
C ASP A 116 -3.23 9.89 -14.19
N MET A 117 -3.75 9.41 -13.06
CA MET A 117 -5.19 9.37 -12.75
C MET A 117 -5.80 10.78 -12.72
N GLU A 118 -7.10 10.86 -13.04
CA GLU A 118 -7.86 12.09 -12.95
C GLU A 118 -9.22 11.86 -12.32
N TYR A 119 -9.81 12.93 -11.80
CA TYR A 119 -11.22 12.94 -11.44
C TYR A 119 -12.06 12.85 -12.72
N THR A 120 -12.78 11.76 -12.84
CA THR A 120 -13.69 11.47 -13.94
C THR A 120 -15.15 11.63 -13.50
N SER A 121 -15.44 11.40 -12.22
CA SER A 121 -16.76 11.53 -11.59
C SER A 121 -17.35 12.92 -11.80
N GLY A 122 -18.67 12.99 -11.89
CA GLY A 122 -19.31 14.27 -12.15
C GLY A 122 -20.80 14.20 -12.36
N THR A 123 -21.35 15.33 -12.77
CA THR A 123 -22.77 15.51 -13.03
C THR A 123 -22.94 16.11 -14.42
N CYS A 124 -23.85 15.55 -15.20
CA CYS A 124 -24.19 16.05 -16.53
C CYS A 124 -25.41 16.96 -16.45
N TYR A 125 -25.32 18.14 -17.06
CA TYR A 125 -26.39 19.13 -17.13
C TYR A 125 -26.77 19.38 -18.59
N GLU A 126 -28.05 19.62 -18.83
CA GLU A 126 -28.49 20.21 -20.10
C GLU A 126 -27.84 21.59 -20.28
N LYS A 127 -27.27 21.85 -21.46
CA LYS A 127 -26.68 23.15 -21.79
C LYS A 127 -27.79 24.19 -21.87
N THR A 128 -27.68 25.24 -21.06
CA THR A 128 -28.58 26.40 -21.14
C THR A 128 -27.82 27.63 -21.63
N ASN A 129 -28.25 28.83 -21.22
CA ASN A 129 -27.66 30.08 -21.64
C ASN A 129 -26.25 30.25 -21.06
N THR A 130 -25.36 30.84 -21.86
CA THR A 130 -24.07 31.36 -21.38
C THR A 130 -24.30 32.55 -20.45
N VAL A 131 -23.53 32.60 -19.37
CA VAL A 131 -23.48 33.71 -18.42
C VAL A 131 -22.14 34.40 -18.62
N GLU A 132 -22.15 35.70 -18.89
CA GLU A 132 -20.93 36.48 -19.16
C GLU A 132 -20.27 36.92 -17.84
N VAL A 133 -19.58 35.98 -17.20
CA VAL A 133 -18.75 36.19 -16.00
C VAL A 133 -17.41 35.47 -16.15
N ASP A 134 -16.42 35.88 -15.37
CA ASP A 134 -15.16 35.15 -15.25
C ASP A 134 -15.32 33.85 -14.45
N LYS A 135 -14.26 33.05 -14.42
CA LYS A 135 -14.26 31.73 -13.77
C LYS A 135 -14.52 31.83 -12.27
N GLU A 136 -13.94 32.84 -11.62
CA GLU A 136 -14.06 33.08 -10.18
C GLU A 136 -15.49 33.45 -9.77
N ASN A 137 -16.21 34.18 -10.61
CA ASN A 137 -17.61 34.56 -10.35
C ASN A 137 -18.63 33.55 -10.90
N CYS A 138 -18.18 32.49 -11.58
CA CYS A 138 -19.03 31.40 -12.04
C CYS A 138 -19.27 30.38 -10.91
N ASN A 139 -20.28 30.62 -10.08
CA ASN A 139 -20.58 29.80 -8.91
C ASN A 139 -22.09 29.61 -8.69
N GLY A 140 -22.45 28.81 -7.68
CA GLY A 140 -23.83 28.55 -7.29
C GLY A 140 -24.62 27.76 -8.35
N GLU A 141 -25.63 28.40 -8.92
CA GLU A 141 -26.46 27.85 -10.01
C GLU A 141 -25.77 27.86 -11.37
N ASN A 142 -24.53 28.35 -11.45
CA ASN A 142 -23.74 28.38 -12.68
C ASN A 142 -22.53 27.43 -12.62
N ILE A 143 -22.02 27.06 -13.80
CA ILE A 143 -20.91 26.14 -13.98
C ILE A 143 -19.92 26.64 -15.03
N TRP A 144 -18.64 26.56 -14.70
CA TRP A 144 -17.55 26.79 -15.64
C TRP A 144 -17.22 25.49 -16.37
N ALA A 145 -17.43 25.46 -17.69
CA ALA A 145 -17.20 24.26 -18.48
C ALA A 145 -16.85 24.57 -19.93
N THR A 146 -16.30 23.58 -20.63
CA THR A 146 -16.04 23.65 -22.08
C THR A 146 -17.23 23.11 -22.85
N ASP A 147 -17.59 23.75 -23.97
CA ASP A 147 -18.53 23.21 -24.96
C ASP A 147 -17.82 22.55 -26.17
N GLY A 148 -16.56 22.16 -25.98
CA GLY A 148 -15.72 21.61 -27.04
C GLY A 148 -15.00 22.67 -27.87
N LYS A 149 -15.28 23.97 -27.66
CA LYS A 149 -14.57 25.08 -28.33
C LYS A 149 -13.88 26.02 -27.35
N ALA A 150 -14.60 26.46 -26.32
CA ALA A 150 -14.07 27.38 -25.32
C ALA A 150 -14.67 27.08 -23.95
N GLU A 151 -13.89 27.34 -22.90
CA GLU A 151 -14.44 27.37 -21.55
C GLU A 151 -15.24 28.65 -21.32
N LYS A 152 -16.46 28.50 -20.82
CA LYS A 152 -17.36 29.60 -20.45
C LYS A 152 -18.18 29.25 -19.22
N CYS A 153 -18.82 30.25 -18.64
CA CYS A 153 -19.81 30.05 -17.60
C CYS A 153 -21.20 29.79 -18.23
N TYR A 154 -21.92 28.81 -17.71
CA TYR A 154 -23.26 28.45 -18.14
C TYR A 154 -24.17 28.31 -16.92
N ALA A 155 -25.46 28.63 -17.06
CA ALA A 155 -26.42 28.27 -16.02
C ALA A 155 -26.66 26.75 -16.03
N LYS A 156 -26.74 26.14 -14.84
CA LYS A 156 -27.02 24.71 -14.67
C LYS A 156 -28.46 24.45 -15.12
N GLY A 157 -28.62 23.65 -16.17
CA GLY A 157 -29.92 23.15 -16.61
C GLY A 157 -30.42 22.00 -15.74
N ASN A 158 -31.39 21.25 -16.26
CA ASN A 158 -31.81 20.02 -15.59
C ASN A 158 -30.63 19.04 -15.52
N VAL A 159 -30.50 18.36 -14.39
CA VAL A 159 -29.60 17.20 -14.29
C VAL A 159 -30.10 16.14 -15.27
N VAL A 160 -29.22 15.70 -16.15
CA VAL A 160 -29.52 14.60 -17.06
C VAL A 160 -29.47 13.31 -16.26
N SER A 161 -30.60 13.00 -15.61
CA SER A 161 -30.80 11.75 -14.89
C SER A 161 -31.25 10.69 -15.88
N ARG A 162 -30.38 9.74 -16.20
CA ARG A 162 -30.83 8.45 -16.73
C ARG A 162 -30.12 7.31 -16.03
N THR A 163 -30.94 6.40 -15.53
CA THR A 163 -30.68 5.12 -14.84
C THR A 163 -29.78 4.14 -15.58
N ASP A 164 -29.17 4.53 -16.70
CA ASP A 164 -28.40 3.68 -17.58
C ASP A 164 -27.05 4.37 -17.82
N TYR A 165 -26.25 4.37 -16.75
CA TYR A 165 -25.03 5.17 -16.52
C TYR A 165 -23.91 5.01 -17.59
N LEU A 166 -24.10 4.14 -18.58
CA LEU A 166 -23.05 3.63 -19.46
C LEU A 166 -23.27 3.94 -20.95
N ASP A 167 -24.51 4.18 -21.40
CA ASP A 167 -24.75 4.57 -22.80
C ASP A 167 -24.61 6.10 -23.00
N ASN A 168 -24.71 6.88 -21.91
CA ASN A 168 -24.68 8.34 -21.93
C ASN A 168 -23.31 8.96 -21.64
N MET A 169 -22.29 8.14 -21.35
CA MET A 169 -20.89 8.60 -21.21
C MET A 169 -20.41 9.26 -22.52
N TYR A 170 -20.92 8.77 -23.66
CA TYR A 170 -20.72 9.37 -24.97
C TYR A 170 -21.60 10.58 -25.25
N SER A 171 -22.72 10.79 -24.54
CA SER A 171 -23.57 11.97 -24.73
C SER A 171 -23.14 13.17 -23.90
N CYS A 172 -22.44 12.95 -22.78
CA CYS A 172 -22.02 14.01 -21.85
C CYS A 172 -20.55 14.44 -22.01
N THR A 173 -19.79 13.85 -22.93
CA THR A 173 -18.58 14.52 -23.45
C THR A 173 -19.05 15.82 -24.10
N ALA A 174 -18.50 16.95 -23.65
CA ALA A 174 -18.94 18.31 -24.03
C ALA A 174 -19.43 18.38 -25.47
N SER A 175 -20.75 18.45 -25.64
CA SER A 175 -21.42 18.57 -26.94
C SER A 175 -22.20 19.87 -26.98
N ASP A 176 -22.72 20.23 -28.15
CA ASP A 176 -23.56 21.44 -28.28
C ASP A 176 -24.80 21.42 -27.37
N MET A 177 -25.17 20.28 -26.77
CA MET A 177 -26.38 20.11 -25.94
C MET A 177 -26.12 19.85 -24.45
N TYR A 178 -24.91 19.49 -24.03
CA TYR A 178 -24.64 19.03 -22.66
C TYR A 178 -23.35 19.58 -22.08
N ILE A 179 -23.35 19.75 -20.75
CA ILE A 179 -22.23 20.27 -19.97
C ILE A 179 -21.86 19.27 -18.88
N TRP A 180 -20.56 19.05 -18.70
CA TRP A 180 -20.00 18.18 -17.66
C TRP A 180 -19.46 18.98 -16.47
N GLU A 181 -19.97 18.71 -15.26
CA GLU A 181 -19.39 19.16 -14.00
C GLU A 181 -18.58 18.05 -13.36
N THR A 182 -17.26 18.15 -13.41
CA THR A 182 -16.40 17.22 -12.67
C THR A 182 -16.64 17.40 -11.17
N ARG A 183 -17.07 16.31 -10.52
CA ARG A 183 -17.04 16.18 -9.07
C ARG A 183 -15.65 15.66 -8.68
N LYS A 184 -15.13 16.14 -7.57
CA LYS A 184 -13.83 15.68 -7.04
C LYS A 184 -14.03 14.51 -6.08
N ASP A 185 -14.82 13.53 -6.48
CA ASP A 185 -14.96 12.29 -5.73
C ASP A 185 -13.63 11.53 -5.83
N ALA A 186 -13.09 11.04 -4.72
CA ALA A 186 -11.79 10.40 -4.65
C ALA A 186 -11.78 9.09 -5.44
N GLU A 187 -11.09 9.06 -6.57
CA GLU A 187 -11.02 7.89 -7.45
C GLU A 187 -9.80 7.05 -7.17
N LEU A 188 -8.65 7.68 -6.92
CA LEU A 188 -7.49 6.97 -6.41
C LEU A 188 -7.34 7.27 -4.93
N VAL A 189 -7.45 6.22 -4.12
CA VAL A 189 -7.44 6.35 -2.66
C VAL A 189 -6.28 5.58 -2.06
N LEU A 190 -5.73 6.11 -0.97
CA LEU A 190 -4.73 5.44 -0.17
C LEU A 190 -5.30 5.19 1.22
N ASP A 191 -5.40 3.92 1.61
CA ASP A 191 -5.71 3.51 2.97
C ASP A 191 -4.43 3.07 3.67
N PHE A 192 -4.08 3.72 4.77
CA PHE A 192 -2.87 3.46 5.54
C PHE A 192 -3.20 2.83 6.89
N TYR A 193 -2.53 1.73 7.20
CA TYR A 193 -2.82 0.89 8.36
C TYR A 193 -1.57 0.62 9.20
N LYS A 194 -1.79 0.45 10.50
CA LYS A 194 -0.78 -0.01 11.47
C LYS A 194 -1.28 -1.26 12.17
N VAL A 195 -0.39 -2.21 12.43
CA VAL A 195 -0.77 -3.41 13.19
C VAL A 195 -1.10 -3.10 14.64
N ASP A 196 -2.21 -3.63 15.11
CA ASP A 196 -2.57 -3.71 16.53
C ASP A 196 -2.46 -5.17 17.00
N ASN A 197 -1.44 -5.45 17.81
CA ASN A 197 -1.19 -6.80 18.31
C ASN A 197 -2.19 -7.24 19.40
N THR A 198 -3.07 -6.35 19.87
CA THR A 198 -4.13 -6.68 20.83
C THR A 198 -5.39 -7.24 20.16
N LYS A 199 -5.54 -7.03 18.85
CA LYS A 199 -6.67 -7.53 18.06
C LYS A 199 -6.41 -8.93 17.50
N THR A 200 -7.48 -9.70 17.35
CA THR A 200 -7.50 -11.05 16.78
C THR A 200 -8.27 -11.05 15.47
N SER A 201 -8.35 -12.19 14.78
CA SER A 201 -9.21 -12.34 13.58
C SER A 201 -10.67 -11.98 13.84
N GLU A 202 -11.17 -12.18 15.06
CA GLU A 202 -12.56 -11.92 15.43
C GLU A 202 -12.85 -10.45 15.73
N THR A 203 -11.82 -9.69 16.15
CA THR A 203 -11.94 -8.27 16.53
C THR A 203 -11.34 -7.32 15.50
N CYS A 204 -10.76 -7.87 14.43
CA CYS A 204 -10.15 -7.13 13.33
C CYS A 204 -11.10 -6.90 12.16
N ASN A 205 -12.22 -6.24 12.45
CA ASN A 205 -13.30 -5.98 11.50
C ASN A 205 -14.06 -4.69 11.82
N THR A 206 -13.46 -3.82 12.64
CA THR A 206 -14.00 -2.47 12.84
C THR A 206 -13.71 -1.60 11.62
N GLY A 207 -14.54 -0.61 11.33
CA GLY A 207 -14.35 0.26 10.19
C GLY A 207 -15.06 1.60 10.38
N LYS A 208 -14.96 2.44 9.36
CA LYS A 208 -15.65 3.75 9.28
C LYS A 208 -16.24 3.93 7.89
N CYS A 209 -17.32 4.71 7.84
CA CYS A 209 -17.93 5.12 6.58
C CYS A 209 -17.31 6.44 6.12
N TYR A 210 -16.95 6.51 4.84
CA TYR A 210 -16.37 7.69 4.22
C TYR A 210 -17.23 8.15 3.06
N ASP A 211 -17.43 9.46 2.94
CA ASP A 211 -18.07 10.06 1.79
C ASP A 211 -17.17 10.02 0.54
N PRO A 212 -17.68 10.38 -0.64
CA PRO A 212 -16.89 10.42 -1.86
C PRO A 212 -15.67 11.36 -1.79
N ASN A 213 -15.63 12.35 -0.90
CA ASN A 213 -14.49 13.25 -0.69
C ASN A 213 -13.56 12.80 0.44
N ARG A 214 -13.69 11.54 0.89
CA ARG A 214 -12.92 10.92 1.98
C ARG A 214 -13.06 11.62 3.32
N GLN A 215 -14.19 12.27 3.58
CA GLN A 215 -14.56 12.71 4.92
C GLN A 215 -15.34 11.62 5.65
N VAL A 216 -15.13 11.50 6.96
CA VAL A 216 -15.85 10.52 7.78
C VAL A 216 -17.31 10.93 7.87
N VAL A 217 -18.21 9.98 7.64
CA VAL A 217 -19.65 10.16 7.87
C VAL A 217 -19.96 9.80 9.32
N ASP A 218 -20.20 10.82 10.14
CA ASP A 218 -20.45 10.65 11.57
C ASP A 218 -21.69 9.80 11.86
N GLY A 219 -21.60 8.97 12.91
CA GLY A 219 -22.72 8.16 13.41
C GLY A 219 -22.94 6.83 12.67
N ILE A 220 -22.21 6.55 11.60
CA ILE A 220 -22.26 5.26 10.89
C ILE A 220 -21.25 4.28 11.49
N THR A 221 -21.73 3.19 12.07
CA THR A 221 -20.92 2.19 12.78
C THR A 221 -20.96 0.80 12.17
N SER A 222 -21.65 0.62 11.03
CA SER A 222 -21.71 -0.64 10.31
C SER A 222 -21.64 -0.42 8.80
N GLU A 223 -21.07 -1.40 8.10
CA GLU A 223 -20.99 -1.43 6.64
C GLU A 223 -22.37 -1.31 5.98
N ALA A 224 -23.36 -2.04 6.51
CA ALA A 224 -24.72 -2.02 5.96
C ALA A 224 -25.41 -0.64 6.07
N ALA A 225 -25.00 0.21 7.01
CA ALA A 225 -25.49 1.58 7.14
C ALA A 225 -24.66 2.60 6.33
N CYS A 226 -23.54 2.17 5.75
CA CYS A 226 -22.73 2.98 4.84
C CYS A 226 -23.25 2.80 3.41
N ASP A 227 -24.21 3.64 3.02
CA ASP A 227 -24.98 3.49 1.78
C ASP A 227 -24.68 4.57 0.73
N GLY A 228 -25.37 4.48 -0.42
CA GLY A 228 -25.21 5.39 -1.53
C GLY A 228 -23.82 5.31 -2.17
N ASN A 229 -23.16 6.46 -2.33
CA ASN A 229 -21.79 6.54 -2.84
C ASN A 229 -20.72 6.50 -1.73
N ASN A 230 -21.15 6.36 -0.47
CA ASN A 230 -20.23 6.26 0.65
C ASN A 230 -19.54 4.89 0.62
N ARG A 231 -18.33 4.83 1.19
CA ARG A 231 -17.48 3.64 1.18
C ARG A 231 -17.13 3.27 2.60
N TRP A 232 -17.43 2.03 2.98
CA TRP A 232 -16.96 1.47 4.24
C TRP A 232 -15.49 1.05 4.09
N VAL A 233 -14.64 1.53 4.99
CA VAL A 233 -13.23 1.13 5.04
C VAL A 233 -13.01 0.43 6.37
N ALA A 234 -12.78 -0.89 6.30
CA ALA A 234 -12.56 -1.74 7.45
C ALA A 234 -11.07 -1.93 7.75
N ASP A 235 -10.77 -2.27 8.99
CA ASP A 235 -9.53 -2.92 9.40
C ASP A 235 -9.34 -4.21 8.58
N TYR A 236 -8.07 -4.56 8.37
CA TYR A 236 -7.69 -5.69 7.53
C TYR A 236 -6.97 -6.76 8.35
N PHE A 237 -7.56 -7.94 8.43
CA PHE A 237 -6.89 -9.10 9.00
C PHE A 237 -6.11 -9.87 7.93
N ASN A 238 -4.79 -9.92 8.06
CA ASN A 238 -3.94 -10.71 7.17
C ASN A 238 -3.77 -12.12 7.75
N ALA A 239 -4.42 -13.10 7.14
CA ALA A 239 -4.38 -14.50 7.58
C ALA A 239 -2.98 -15.14 7.42
N THR A 240 -2.16 -14.67 6.48
CA THR A 240 -0.82 -15.23 6.22
C THR A 240 0.14 -14.96 7.38
N ASN A 241 0.06 -13.76 7.98
CA ASN A 241 0.93 -13.38 9.09
C ASN A 241 0.22 -13.28 10.45
N ASN A 242 -1.10 -13.57 10.48
CA ASN A 242 -1.95 -13.54 11.67
C ASN A 242 -1.92 -12.17 12.38
N LYS A 243 -1.99 -11.08 11.62
CA LYS A 243 -1.98 -9.70 12.15
C LYS A 243 -3.23 -8.92 11.74
N CYS A 244 -3.69 -8.08 12.66
CA CYS A 244 -4.71 -7.09 12.39
C CYS A 244 -4.10 -5.75 12.04
N TYR A 245 -4.33 -5.28 10.81
CA TYR A 245 -3.96 -3.96 10.32
C TYR A 245 -5.13 -3.00 10.55
N VAL A 246 -4.98 -2.10 11.51
CA VAL A 246 -6.01 -1.13 11.89
C VAL A 246 -5.85 0.14 11.08
N LEU A 247 -6.94 0.62 10.48
CA LEU A 247 -6.94 1.81 9.64
C LEU A 247 -6.51 3.02 10.47
N GLN A 248 -5.45 3.69 10.05
CA GLN A 248 -4.97 4.93 10.67
C GLN A 248 -5.60 6.13 9.97
N ASN A 249 -5.51 6.15 8.64
CA ASN A 249 -6.05 7.23 7.83
C ASN A 249 -6.32 6.77 6.39
N THR A 250 -7.16 7.54 5.70
CA THR A 250 -7.43 7.38 4.27
C THR A 250 -7.23 8.72 3.57
N TYR A 251 -6.73 8.68 2.34
CA TYR A 251 -6.37 9.86 1.58
C TYR A 251 -6.95 9.78 0.17
N ASP A 252 -7.46 10.91 -0.33
CA ASP A 252 -7.65 11.11 -1.75
C ASP A 252 -6.29 11.47 -2.38
N ILE A 253 -5.81 10.60 -3.26
CA ILE A 253 -4.56 10.76 -3.99
C ILE A 253 -4.78 10.84 -5.51
N THR A 254 -6.02 11.08 -5.97
CA THR A 254 -6.41 11.07 -7.39
C THR A 254 -5.47 11.89 -8.26
N ASN A 255 -5.10 13.10 -7.83
CA ASN A 255 -4.15 13.96 -8.55
C ASN A 255 -2.85 14.24 -7.79
N SER A 256 -2.58 13.50 -6.72
CA SER A 256 -1.39 13.68 -5.90
C SER A 256 -0.12 13.24 -6.63
N GLN A 257 0.98 13.96 -6.39
CA GLN A 257 2.30 13.72 -6.97
C GLN A 257 3.37 13.92 -5.91
N GLY A 258 4.53 13.29 -6.08
CA GLY A 258 5.66 13.45 -5.18
C GLY A 258 5.41 12.82 -3.81
N THR A 259 5.88 13.48 -2.75
CA THR A 259 5.90 12.90 -1.41
C THR A 259 4.67 13.29 -0.60
N LEU A 260 3.97 12.29 -0.06
CA LEU A 260 2.89 12.44 0.91
C LEU A 260 3.36 11.91 2.27
N ASN A 261 3.31 12.74 3.32
CA ASN A 261 3.61 12.28 4.67
C ASN A 261 2.45 11.47 5.24
N LEU A 262 2.73 10.23 5.67
CA LEU A 262 1.73 9.32 6.24
C LEU A 262 1.78 9.30 7.76
N VAL A 263 2.99 9.27 8.32
CA VAL A 263 3.20 9.39 9.77
C VAL A 263 4.53 10.07 10.01
N ASP A 264 4.61 10.81 11.10
CA ASP A 264 5.84 11.49 11.51
C ASP A 264 6.09 11.30 13.01
N ASN A 265 7.36 11.40 13.40
CA ASN A 265 7.82 11.44 14.78
C ASN A 265 7.33 10.25 15.64
N VAL A 266 7.22 9.06 15.04
CA VAL A 266 6.86 7.84 15.77
C VAL A 266 8.07 7.37 16.56
N GLU A 267 7.92 7.19 17.87
CA GLU A 267 8.99 6.73 18.76
C GLU A 267 8.86 5.22 19.03
N MET A 268 9.96 4.50 18.85
CA MET A 268 10.15 3.14 19.35
C MET A 268 11.09 3.16 20.54
N THR A 269 10.71 2.44 21.59
CA THR A 269 11.54 2.26 22.78
C THR A 269 11.80 0.77 22.97
N THR A 270 13.06 0.40 23.20
CA THR A 270 13.40 -0.95 23.64
C THR A 270 14.62 -0.96 24.57
N SER A 271 14.83 -2.06 25.27
CA SER A 271 15.97 -2.35 26.13
C SER A 271 16.28 -3.84 25.99
N LYS A 272 17.38 -4.30 26.58
CA LYS A 272 17.69 -5.73 26.66
C LYS A 272 16.57 -6.53 27.33
N THR A 273 15.90 -5.94 28.32
CA THR A 273 14.75 -6.56 29.02
C THR A 273 13.49 -6.59 28.14
N ILE A 274 13.24 -5.55 27.35
CA ILE A 274 12.11 -5.49 26.43
C ILE A 274 12.34 -6.39 25.20
N GLY A 275 13.57 -6.47 24.72
CA GLY A 275 13.98 -7.30 23.59
C GLY A 275 13.65 -6.69 22.22
N LYS A 276 13.19 -7.52 21.28
CA LYS A 276 12.89 -7.09 19.91
C LYS A 276 11.49 -6.47 19.84
N VAL A 277 11.41 -5.24 19.35
CA VAL A 277 10.15 -4.54 19.05
C VAL A 277 9.96 -4.45 17.54
N ASN A 278 8.73 -4.62 17.07
CA ASN A 278 8.39 -4.53 15.66
C ASN A 278 7.13 -3.69 15.48
N ASP A 279 7.18 -2.74 14.57
CA ASP A 279 6.00 -2.09 14.01
C ASP A 279 5.78 -2.61 12.59
N TYR A 280 4.53 -2.86 12.24
CA TYR A 280 4.12 -3.35 10.92
C TYR A 280 3.07 -2.43 10.35
N TYR A 281 3.17 -2.18 9.05
CA TYR A 281 2.34 -1.23 8.33
C TYR A 281 1.85 -1.83 7.02
N MET A 282 0.71 -1.33 6.56
CA MET A 282 0.18 -1.63 5.23
C MET A 282 -0.28 -0.33 4.58
N ALA A 283 0.08 -0.14 3.31
CA ALA A 283 -0.60 0.82 2.45
C ALA A 283 -1.37 0.02 1.40
N ARG A 284 -2.65 0.36 1.23
CA ARG A 284 -3.47 -0.14 0.13
C ARG A 284 -3.87 1.05 -0.73
N VAL A 285 -3.57 0.96 -2.02
CA VAL A 285 -4.06 1.92 -3.00
C VAL A 285 -5.17 1.26 -3.79
N THR A 286 -6.29 1.94 -3.92
CA THR A 286 -7.46 1.46 -4.64
C THR A 286 -7.87 2.51 -5.67
N LEU A 287 -7.95 2.11 -6.93
CA LEU A 287 -8.64 2.84 -7.97
C LEU A 287 -10.10 2.41 -7.95
N ILE A 288 -10.93 3.31 -7.44
CA ILE A 288 -12.36 3.12 -7.26
C ILE A 288 -13.07 3.21 -8.60
N ASN A 289 -13.93 2.24 -8.84
CA ASN A 289 -14.69 2.15 -10.05
C ASN A 289 -16.12 2.68 -9.85
N TYR A 290 -16.32 3.99 -9.99
CA TYR A 290 -17.63 4.65 -9.84
C TYR A 290 -18.59 4.45 -11.02
N MET A 291 -18.28 3.57 -11.97
CA MET A 291 -19.03 3.44 -13.23
C MET A 291 -19.05 4.72 -14.08
N HIS A 292 -18.25 5.71 -13.73
CA HIS A 292 -18.27 7.02 -14.33
C HIS A 292 -17.05 7.21 -15.25
N ASN A 293 -17.28 7.64 -16.50
CA ASN A 293 -16.25 8.00 -17.49
C ASN A 293 -14.98 7.14 -17.45
N GLN A 294 -15.15 5.82 -17.28
CA GLN A 294 -14.06 4.91 -16.93
C GLN A 294 -12.96 4.84 -18.00
N ILE A 295 -13.31 5.15 -19.26
CA ILE A 295 -12.36 5.18 -20.38
C ILE A 295 -11.23 6.19 -20.10
N GLN A 296 -11.50 7.26 -19.35
CA GLN A 296 -10.47 8.24 -18.98
C GLN A 296 -9.35 7.65 -18.13
N ASN A 297 -9.69 6.74 -17.19
CA ASN A 297 -8.73 6.07 -16.33
C ASN A 297 -8.31 4.67 -16.82
N GLY A 298 -9.04 4.06 -17.76
CA GLY A 298 -8.80 2.71 -18.28
C GLY A 298 -7.56 2.52 -19.16
N SER A 299 -6.59 3.44 -19.15
CA SER A 299 -5.25 3.24 -19.74
C SER A 299 -4.16 3.98 -18.96
N LYS A 300 -4.49 4.38 -17.73
CA LYS A 300 -3.64 5.18 -16.86
C LYS A 300 -2.97 4.31 -15.82
N LYS A 301 -1.90 4.86 -15.23
CA LYS A 301 -1.10 4.16 -14.25
C LYS A 301 -0.79 5.02 -13.05
N PHE A 302 -0.57 4.33 -11.95
CA PHE A 302 -0.07 4.87 -10.71
C PHE A 302 1.09 4.00 -10.22
N MET A 303 2.17 4.64 -9.78
CA MET A 303 3.34 3.99 -9.21
C MET A 303 3.82 4.77 -7.99
N ALA A 304 4.04 4.07 -6.89
CA ALA A 304 4.57 4.64 -5.67
C ALA A 304 5.39 3.64 -4.85
N ASN A 305 6.22 4.15 -3.95
CA ASN A 305 6.92 3.37 -2.93
C ASN A 305 6.64 3.94 -1.55
N ILE A 306 6.59 3.08 -0.53
CA ILE A 306 6.61 3.54 0.85
C ILE A 306 8.07 3.72 1.27
N GLU A 307 8.39 4.86 1.85
CA GLU A 307 9.71 5.17 2.38
C GLU A 307 9.63 5.31 3.89
N TYR A 308 10.44 4.51 4.59
CA TYR A 308 10.61 4.58 6.03
C TYR A 308 11.97 5.23 6.30
N SER A 309 11.98 6.24 7.15
CA SER A 309 13.22 6.97 7.46
C SER A 309 13.36 7.15 8.96
N GLN A 310 14.55 6.84 9.48
CA GLN A 310 14.89 7.21 10.86
C GLN A 310 15.04 8.73 10.96
N ILE A 311 14.41 9.33 11.97
CA ILE A 311 14.61 10.73 12.33
C ILE A 311 15.82 10.76 13.26
N ILE A 312 16.95 11.22 12.72
CA ILE A 312 18.14 11.49 13.52
C ILE A 312 18.01 12.94 14.00
N SER A 313 17.76 13.14 15.30
CA SER A 313 17.89 14.48 15.86
C SER A 313 19.35 14.92 15.70
N GLU A 314 19.59 16.05 15.04
CA GLU A 314 20.88 16.74 15.17
C GLU A 314 21.13 16.93 16.68
N GLN A 315 22.21 16.32 17.19
CA GLN A 315 22.62 16.62 18.57
C GLN A 315 22.99 18.11 18.63
N PRO A 316 22.54 18.85 19.66
CA PRO A 316 23.04 20.21 19.90
C PRO A 316 24.55 20.21 20.21
#